data_AF-A0A2W5K8W4-F1
#
_entry.id   AF-A0A2W5K8W4-F1
#
_cell.length_a   1.000
_cell.length_b   1.000
_cell.length_c   1.000
_cell.angle_alpha   90.00
_cell.angle_beta   90.00
_cell.angle_gamma   90.00
#
_symmetry.space_group_name_H-M   'P 1'
#
loop_
_entity.id
_entity.type
_entity.pdbx_description
1 polymer ?
#
loop_
_entity_poly.entity_id
_entity_poly.type
_entity_poly.pdbx_seq_one_letter_code
_entity_poly.pdbx_strand_id
1 'polypeptide(L)'
;MNDVSDRLSGYPWVIVRIACVQCPRRGAYRLARLAARLGSEASLEEVVLDVSRDCPYRSETPRRRERKYVPNCKAYLPDLAGPKLPPDLPPGLARLRVIKGGANDKPKDAAE
;
A
#
# COMPACT_ATOMS: atom_id res chain seq x y z
N MET A 1 -13.26 -0.18 16.78
CA MET A 1 -12.11 0.28 17.58
C MET A 1 -11.03 0.62 16.58
N ASN A 2 -10.85 1.91 16.27
CA ASN A 2 -9.95 2.36 15.21
C ASN A 2 -8.55 2.51 15.82
N ASP A 3 -7.70 1.53 15.55
CA ASP A 3 -6.27 1.57 15.87
C ASP A 3 -5.61 2.73 15.09
N VAL A 4 -4.57 3.36 15.65
CA VAL A 4 -3.81 4.42 14.95
C VAL A 4 -3.25 3.89 13.62
N SER A 5 -2.97 2.57 13.57
CA SER A 5 -2.52 1.84 12.38
C SER A 5 -3.50 1.86 11.21
N ASP A 6 -4.79 2.17 11.46
CA ASP A 6 -5.85 2.24 10.44
C ASP A 6 -6.08 3.66 9.91
N ARG A 7 -5.22 4.62 10.31
CA ARG A 7 -5.26 6.01 9.86
C ARG A 7 -4.08 6.33 8.97
N LEU A 8 -4.21 7.42 8.19
CA LEU A 8 -3.10 7.96 7.41
C LEU A 8 -1.87 8.30 8.28
N SER A 9 -2.08 8.79 9.51
CA SER A 9 -0.99 9.11 10.43
C SER A 9 -0.18 7.90 10.89
N GLY A 10 -0.79 6.72 10.99
CA GLY A 10 -0.12 5.46 11.34
C GLY A 10 0.44 4.68 10.15
N TYR A 11 0.28 5.19 8.93
CA TYR A 11 0.70 4.48 7.74
C TYR A 11 2.24 4.52 7.57
N PRO A 12 2.92 3.37 7.43
CA PRO A 12 4.38 3.31 7.60
C PRO A 12 5.19 3.68 6.35
N TRP A 13 4.55 3.97 5.21
CA TRP A 13 5.21 4.35 3.96
C TRP A 13 4.89 5.79 3.54
N VAL A 14 5.82 6.44 2.85
CA VAL A 14 5.62 7.81 2.34
C VAL A 14 4.72 7.83 1.10
N ILE A 15 4.67 6.70 0.39
CA ILE A 15 3.83 6.50 -0.79
C ILE A 15 2.72 5.51 -0.45
N VAL A 16 1.48 5.95 -0.57
CA VAL A 16 0.28 5.12 -0.46
C VAL A 16 -0.07 4.60 -1.86
N ARG A 17 0.04 3.30 -2.08
CA ARG A 17 -0.41 2.68 -3.33
C ARG A 17 -1.84 2.18 -3.18
N ILE A 18 -2.63 2.35 -4.23
CA ILE A 18 -4.01 1.87 -4.30
C ILE A 18 -4.19 1.14 -5.62
N ALA A 19 -4.75 -0.06 -5.55
CA ALA A 19 -5.08 -0.89 -6.71
C ALA A 19 -6.53 -1.37 -6.61
N CYS A 20 -7.11 -1.76 -7.75
CA CYS A 20 -8.42 -2.40 -7.79
C CYS A 20 -8.29 -3.76 -8.49
N VAL A 21 -9.02 -4.76 -7.98
CA VAL A 21 -9.08 -6.09 -8.62
C VAL A 21 -10.05 -6.10 -9.83
N GLN A 22 -11.04 -5.21 -9.85
CA GLN A 22 -12.07 -5.19 -10.91
C GLN A 22 -11.74 -4.29 -12.10
N CYS A 23 -11.14 -3.13 -11.85
CA CYS A 23 -10.77 -2.17 -12.91
C CYS A 23 -9.25 -2.05 -13.01
N PRO A 24 -8.69 -1.59 -14.14
CA PRO A 24 -7.24 -1.48 -14.33
C PRO A 24 -6.57 -0.39 -13.48
N ARG A 25 -7.25 0.16 -12.47
CA ARG A 25 -6.75 1.24 -11.63
C ARG A 25 -5.54 0.79 -10.82
N ARG A 26 -4.46 1.55 -10.97
CA ARG A 26 -3.27 1.52 -10.10
C ARG A 26 -2.80 2.96 -9.92
N GLY A 27 -2.69 3.41 -8.68
CA GLY A 27 -2.25 4.76 -8.35
C GLY A 27 -1.23 4.72 -7.22
N ALA A 28 -0.30 5.66 -7.24
CA ALA A 28 0.65 5.90 -6.18
C ALA A 28 0.54 7.36 -5.74
N TYR A 29 0.27 7.58 -4.47
CA TYR A 29 -0.04 8.89 -3.92
C TYR A 29 0.93 9.21 -2.78
N ARG A 30 1.41 10.45 -2.71
CA ARG A 30 2.21 10.88 -1.55
C ARG A 30 1.29 11.00 -0.33
N LEU A 31 1.68 10.36 0.77
CA LEU A 31 0.96 10.39 2.04
C LEU A 31 0.69 11.83 2.50
N ALA A 32 1.70 12.70 2.43
CA ALA A 32 1.55 14.11 2.79
C ALA A 32 0.47 14.84 1.97
N ARG A 33 0.29 14.49 0.69
CA ARG A 33 -0.76 15.09 -0.15
C ARG A 33 -2.14 14.55 0.20
N LEU A 34 -2.25 13.26 0.51
CA LEU A 34 -3.50 12.66 0.98
C LEU A 34 -3.89 13.23 2.34
N ALA A 35 -2.95 13.35 3.27
CA ALA A 35 -3.18 13.93 4.59
C ALA A 35 -3.57 15.42 4.51
N ALA A 36 -2.98 16.19 3.60
CA ALA A 36 -3.39 17.58 3.39
C ALA A 36 -4.81 17.70 2.80
N ARG A 37 -5.27 16.70 2.03
CA ARG A 37 -6.57 16.71 1.36
C ARG A 37 -7.70 16.15 2.23
N LEU A 38 -7.45 15.05 2.94
CA LEU A 38 -8.45 14.29 3.71
C LEU A 38 -8.31 14.48 5.23
N GLY A 39 -7.17 15.02 5.68
CA GLY A 39 -6.78 15.07 7.08
C GLY A 39 -5.84 13.92 7.45
N SER A 40 -4.96 14.14 8.43
CA SER A 40 -4.04 13.10 8.92
C SER A 40 -4.75 11.97 9.68
N GLU A 41 -5.91 12.26 10.26
CA GLU A 41 -6.71 11.31 11.03
C GLU A 41 -7.74 10.54 10.18
N ALA A 42 -7.79 10.79 8.85
CA ALA A 42 -8.65 10.05 7.96
C ALA A 42 -8.30 8.55 7.96
N SER A 43 -9.34 7.71 7.93
CA SER A 43 -9.16 6.26 7.90
C SER A 43 -8.66 5.80 6.53
N LEU A 44 -7.96 4.66 6.49
CA LEU A 44 -7.53 4.08 5.23
C LEU A 44 -8.72 3.68 4.34
N GLU A 45 -9.84 3.28 4.95
CA GLU A 45 -11.10 3.03 4.25
C GLU A 45 -11.64 4.30 3.56
N GLU A 46 -11.64 5.44 4.25
CA GLU A 46 -12.06 6.73 3.68
C GLU A 46 -11.17 7.13 2.51
N VAL A 47 -9.85 6.91 2.62
CA VAL A 47 -8.89 7.18 1.54
C VAL A 47 -9.20 6.33 0.33
N VAL A 48 -9.43 5.03 0.51
CA VAL A 48 -9.80 4.12 -0.57
C VAL A 48 -11.11 4.58 -1.20
N LEU A 49 -12.11 4.94 -0.39
CA LEU A 49 -13.40 5.42 -0.87
C LEU A 49 -13.31 6.74 -1.61
N ASP A 50 -12.45 7.68 -1.21
CA ASP A 50 -12.24 8.94 -1.91
C ASP A 50 -11.53 8.72 -3.25
N VAL A 51 -10.45 7.93 -3.23
CA VAL A 51 -9.67 7.63 -4.44
C VAL A 51 -10.46 6.74 -5.39
N SER A 52 -11.39 5.90 -4.92
CA SER A 52 -12.22 5.02 -5.73
C SER A 52 -13.55 5.65 -6.20
N ARG A 53 -13.74 6.96 -6.08
CA ARG A 53 -14.98 7.68 -6.49
C ARG A 53 -15.34 7.51 -7.95
N ASP A 54 -14.35 7.58 -8.82
CA ASP A 54 -14.47 7.43 -10.27
C ASP A 54 -14.40 5.97 -10.74
N CYS A 55 -14.56 4.97 -9.86
CA CYS A 55 -14.56 3.57 -10.27
C CYS A 55 -15.90 3.19 -10.94
N PRO A 56 -15.89 2.60 -12.15
CA PRO A 56 -17.13 2.23 -12.87
C PRO A 56 -17.92 1.12 -12.17
N TYR A 57 -17.26 0.32 -11.32
CA TYR A 57 -17.88 -0.76 -10.55
C TYR A 57 -18.31 -0.30 -9.14
N ARG A 58 -18.29 1.00 -8.85
CA ARG A 58 -18.78 1.52 -7.58
C ARG A 58 -20.32 1.46 -7.60
N SER A 59 -20.90 0.73 -6.66
CA SER A 59 -22.35 0.75 -6.49
C SER A 59 -22.74 2.03 -5.74
N GLU A 60 -23.49 2.92 -6.40
CA GLU A 60 -24.03 4.15 -5.77
C GLU A 60 -25.06 3.85 -4.67
N THR A 61 -25.63 2.63 -4.68
CA THR A 61 -26.61 2.19 -3.68
C THR A 61 -25.92 1.39 -2.58
N PRO A 62 -26.10 1.72 -1.28
CA PRO A 62 -25.66 0.88 -0.17
C PRO A 62 -26.51 -0.38 -0.15
N ARG A 63 -26.09 -1.41 -0.88
CA ARG A 63 -26.84 -2.68 -0.92
C ARG A 63 -26.58 -3.43 0.38
N ARG A 64 -27.64 -3.51 1.19
CA ARG A 64 -27.79 -4.29 2.45
C ARG A 64 -27.21 -5.70 2.44
N ARG A 65 -26.89 -6.27 1.27
CA ARG A 65 -26.14 -7.51 1.05
C ARG A 65 -25.37 -7.43 -0.27
N GLU A 66 -24.06 -7.62 -0.23
CA GLU A 66 -23.24 -7.84 -1.41
C GLU A 66 -23.72 -9.10 -2.14
N ARG A 67 -24.25 -8.95 -3.35
CA ARG A 67 -24.61 -10.12 -4.18
C ARG A 67 -23.33 -10.71 -4.73
N LYS A 68 -23.05 -11.99 -4.42
CA LYS A 68 -21.84 -12.74 -4.76
C LYS A 68 -21.37 -12.61 -6.21
N TYR A 69 -22.29 -12.39 -7.15
CA TYR A 69 -22.03 -12.35 -8.60
C TYR A 69 -22.12 -10.94 -9.22
N VAL A 70 -22.29 -9.88 -8.43
CA VAL A 70 -22.32 -8.51 -8.95
C VAL A 70 -20.90 -7.93 -8.88
N PRO A 71 -20.36 -7.38 -9.97
CA PRO A 71 -19.05 -6.75 -9.96
C PRO A 71 -19.11 -5.47 -9.11
N ASN A 72 -18.41 -5.48 -7.96
CA ASN A 72 -18.30 -4.36 -7.05
C ASN A 72 -16.85 -3.87 -6.98
N CYS A 73 -16.63 -2.57 -6.77
CA CYS A 73 -15.30 -2.02 -6.58
C CYS A 73 -14.56 -2.74 -5.43
N LYS A 74 -13.46 -3.43 -5.77
CA LYS A 74 -12.56 -4.11 -4.83
C LYS A 74 -11.23 -3.36 -4.78
N ALA A 75 -11.29 -2.10 -4.40
CA ALA A 75 -10.11 -1.29 -4.21
C ALA A 75 -9.42 -1.66 -2.89
N TYR A 76 -8.10 -1.79 -2.91
CA TYR A 76 -7.31 -2.22 -1.78
C TYR A 76 -5.94 -1.53 -1.79
N LEU A 77 -5.27 -1.52 -0.63
CA LEU A 77 -3.90 -1.06 -0.49
C LEU A 77 -2.95 -2.25 -0.63
N PRO A 78 -2.26 -2.42 -1.77
CA PRO A 78 -1.33 -3.53 -1.96
C PRO A 78 -0.18 -3.53 -0.94
N ASP A 79 0.21 -2.36 -0.43
CA ASP A 79 1.28 -2.23 0.56
C ASP A 79 0.96 -2.94 1.89
N LEU A 80 -0.33 -3.07 2.22
CA LEU A 80 -0.79 -3.78 3.42
C LEU A 80 -1.11 -5.26 3.16
N ALA A 81 -1.45 -5.62 1.92
CA ALA A 81 -1.83 -6.99 1.55
C ALA A 81 -0.61 -7.89 1.24
N GLY A 82 0.53 -7.30 0.87
CA GLY A 82 1.74 -8.01 0.44
C GLY A 82 2.74 -8.30 1.56
N PRO A 83 3.88 -8.97 1.23
CA PRO A 83 5.01 -9.05 2.15
C PRO A 83 5.42 -7.63 2.55
N LYS A 84 5.44 -7.35 3.86
CA LYS A 84 5.74 -6.02 4.40
C LYS A 84 7.07 -5.53 3.83
N LEU A 85 7.01 -4.64 2.84
CA LEU A 85 8.20 -3.92 2.40
C LEU A 85 8.76 -3.19 3.62
N PRO A 86 10.10 -3.08 3.75
CA PRO A 86 10.66 -2.27 4.81
C PRO A 86 10.01 -0.88 4.71
N PRO A 87 9.55 -0.31 5.84
CA PRO A 87 9.08 1.07 5.84
C PRO A 87 10.16 1.97 5.24
N ASP A 88 9.76 3.09 4.65
CA ASP A 88 10.66 4.10 4.08
C ASP A 88 11.43 4.80 5.21
N LEU A 89 12.26 4.03 5.92
CA LEU A 89 13.15 4.51 6.96
C LEU A 89 14.34 5.20 6.28
N PRO A 90 14.81 6.34 6.82
CA PRO A 90 16.06 6.91 6.35
C PRO A 90 17.18 5.86 6.45
N PRO A 91 18.14 5.85 5.52
CA PRO A 91 19.15 4.80 5.42
C PRO A 91 19.97 4.59 6.70
N GLY A 92 20.06 5.58 7.59
CA GLY A 92 20.69 5.45 8.91
C GLY A 92 19.88 4.63 9.95
N LEU A 93 18.58 4.44 9.74
CA LEU A 93 17.70 3.60 10.58
C LEU A 93 17.39 2.24 9.92
N ALA A 94 17.71 2.08 8.64
CA ALA A 94 17.63 0.79 7.96
C ALA A 94 18.81 -0.09 8.39
N ARG A 95 18.55 -1.35 8.78
CA ARG A 95 19.64 -2.31 9.03
C ARG A 95 20.48 -2.44 7.77
N LEU A 96 21.79 -2.16 7.88
CA LEU A 96 22.73 -2.38 6.80
C LEU A 96 22.65 -3.84 6.34
N ARG A 97 22.41 -4.04 5.06
CA ARG A 97 22.33 -5.38 4.45
C ARG A 97 23.73 -5.75 3.97
N VAL A 98 24.28 -6.84 4.49
CA VAL A 98 25.57 -7.37 4.02
C VAL A 98 25.38 -7.87 2.58
N ILE A 99 26.03 -7.20 1.64
CA ILE A 99 26.16 -7.67 0.25
C ILE A 99 27.31 -8.69 0.24
N LYS A 100 27.07 -9.89 -0.30
CA LYS A 100 28.10 -10.93 -0.44
C LYS A 100 29.13 -10.47 -1.49
N GLY A 101 30.43 -10.51 -1.19
CA GLY A 101 31.49 -10.12 -2.12
C GLY A 101 32.47 -9.06 -1.60
N GLY A 102 33.17 -9.33 -0.49
CA GLY A 102 34.29 -8.49 -0.03
C GLY A 102 35.58 -8.79 -0.79
N ALA A 103 36.60 -7.92 -0.69
CA ALA A 103 37.91 -8.12 -1.35
C ALA A 103 38.63 -9.44 -0.99
N ASN A 104 38.18 -10.14 0.06
CA ASN A 104 38.68 -11.45 0.48
C ASN A 104 37.79 -12.63 0.05
N ASP A 105 36.62 -12.39 -0.56
CA ASP A 105 35.79 -13.45 -1.15
C ASP A 105 36.38 -13.84 -2.51
N LYS A 106 37.32 -14.79 -2.52
CA LYS A 106 37.72 -15.44 -3.77
C LYS A 106 36.54 -16.28 -4.28
N PRO A 107 36.12 -16.13 -5.55
CA PRO A 107 35.12 -17.03 -6.14
C PRO A 107 35.64 -18.47 -6.06
N LYS A 108 34.81 -19.37 -5.55
CA LYS A 108 35.20 -20.76 -5.25
C LYS A 108 34.93 -21.73 -6.41
N ASP A 109 34.79 -21.22 -7.63
CA ASP A 109 34.37 -22.00 -8.80
C ASP A 109 35.44 -21.92 -9.90
N ALA A 110 36.51 -22.70 -9.73
CA ALA A 110 37.44 -23.12 -10.78
C ALA A 110 38.18 -24.41 -10.36
N ALA A 111 37.44 -25.52 -10.26
CA ALA A 111 37.93 -26.91 -10.30
C ALA A 111 36.67 -27.77 -10.53
N GLU A 112 36.37 -28.09 -11.79
CA GLU A 112 36.60 -29.41 -12.43
C GLU A 112 35.61 -30.48 -11.94
#